data_AF-A0A7S2QTX8-F1
#
_entry.id   AF-A0A7S2QTX8-F1
#
_cell.length_a   1.000
_cell.length_b   1.000
_cell.length_c   1.000
_cell.angle_alpha   90.00
_cell.angle_beta   90.00
_cell.angle_gamma   90.00
#
_symmetry.space_group_name_H-M   'P 1'
#
loop_
_entity.id
_entity.type
_entity.pdbx_description
1 polymer ?
#
loop_
_entity_poly.entity_id
_entity_poly.type
_entity_poly.pdbx_seq_one_letter_code
_entity_poly.pdbx_strand_id
1 'polypeptide(L)'
;AIQAFVYQKPLSRRARKKLMLEWRSVMRRIGKEVLTGWFFNATLKEIRKENLVQFLTWALFNTTPPRLTRAQAVEICEEVVRIEEALDYEFKPGLNPNCKCMRNSLDPVKTDYRPLLFYLAVWLQNIFSYGVIEQLGYECKLAGPTRYWFRPGAPDSKAQPVVFLHGIGVGISQNLPLL
;
A
#
# COMPACT_ATOMS: atom_id res chain seq x y z
N ALA A 1 -8.37 -6.02 17.30
CA ALA A 1 -7.27 -6.98 17.10
C ALA A 1 -5.97 -6.18 17.02
N ILE A 2 -5.09 -6.33 18.01
CA ILE A 2 -3.72 -5.81 17.87
C ILE A 2 -3.09 -6.71 16.82
N GLN A 3 -2.86 -6.17 15.62
CA GLN A 3 -2.18 -6.88 14.56
C GLN A 3 -0.78 -7.19 15.10
N ALA A 4 -0.51 -8.47 15.41
CA ALA A 4 0.83 -8.87 15.77
C ALA A 4 1.74 -8.50 14.61
N PHE A 5 2.66 -7.56 14.83
CA PHE A 5 3.61 -7.13 13.81
C PHE A 5 4.57 -8.30 13.57
N VAL A 6 4.21 -9.18 12.64
CA VAL A 6 5.09 -10.24 12.20
C VAL A 6 6.29 -9.57 11.55
N TYR A 7 7.46 -9.74 12.15
CA TYR A 7 8.70 -9.23 11.57
C TYR A 7 8.88 -9.82 10.17
N GLN A 8 8.73 -8.99 9.15
CA GLN A 8 8.91 -9.43 7.78
C GLN A 8 10.40 -9.73 7.56
N LYS A 9 10.71 -11.00 7.30
CA LYS A 9 12.08 -11.40 6.95
C LYS A 9 12.49 -10.66 5.66
N PRO A 10 13.70 -10.05 5.61
CA PRO A 10 14.15 -9.36 4.41
C PRO A 10 14.13 -10.31 3.21
N LEU A 11 13.60 -9.80 2.09
CA LEU A 11 13.50 -10.56 0.84
C LEU A 11 14.88 -11.06 0.40
N SER A 12 14.94 -12.27 -0.15
CA SER A 12 16.18 -12.76 -0.78
C SER A 12 16.54 -11.93 -2.02
N ARG A 13 17.81 -11.89 -2.41
CA ARG A 13 18.27 -11.16 -3.61
C ARG A 13 17.51 -11.58 -4.88
N ARG A 14 17.23 -12.89 -5.03
CA ARG A 14 16.45 -13.41 -6.17
C ARG A 14 15.01 -12.91 -6.14
N ALA A 15 14.38 -12.88 -4.97
CA ALA A 15 13.02 -12.36 -4.81
C ALA A 15 12.95 -10.85 -5.10
N ARG A 16 13.92 -10.06 -4.63
CA ARG A 16 14.01 -8.62 -4.94
C ARG A 16 14.18 -8.36 -6.44
N LYS A 17 15.04 -9.11 -7.12
CA LYS A 17 15.19 -8.99 -8.59
C LYS A 17 13.89 -9.32 -9.32
N LYS A 18 13.16 -10.35 -8.89
CA LYS A 18 11.84 -10.68 -9.47
C LYS A 18 10.85 -9.54 -9.22
N LEU A 19 10.76 -9.02 -7.99
CA LEU A 19 9.90 -7.90 -7.65
C LEU A 19 10.18 -6.67 -8.52
N MET A 20 11.45 -6.30 -8.68
CA MET A 20 11.84 -5.14 -9.50
C MET A 20 11.55 -5.36 -10.99
N LEU A 21 11.70 -6.59 -11.49
CA LEU A 21 11.32 -6.93 -12.85
C LEU A 21 9.81 -6.73 -13.09
N GLU A 22 8.97 -7.21 -12.17
CA GLU A 22 7.52 -7.01 -12.23
C GLU A 22 7.16 -5.53 -12.09
N TRP A 23 7.79 -4.82 -11.16
CA TRP A 23 7.50 -3.40 -10.96
C TRP A 23 7.86 -2.55 -12.20
N ARG A 24 8.97 -2.85 -12.87
CA ARG A 24 9.32 -2.24 -14.16
C ARG A 24 8.35 -2.61 -15.29
N SER A 25 7.80 -3.82 -15.29
CA SER A 25 6.78 -4.20 -16.28
C SER A 25 5.53 -3.32 -16.13
N VAL A 26 5.15 -3.03 -14.88
CA VAL A 26 4.06 -2.10 -14.56
C VAL A 26 4.41 -0.66 -14.96
N MET A 27 5.64 -0.19 -14.70
CA MET A 27 6.10 1.12 -15.15
C MET A 27 6.03 1.27 -16.67
N ARG A 28 6.44 0.26 -17.45
CA ARG A 28 6.37 0.33 -18.91
C ARG A 28 4.93 0.41 -19.43
N ARG A 29 3.97 -0.16 -18.70
CA ARG A 29 2.55 -0.17 -19.09
C ARG A 29 1.81 1.09 -18.69
N ILE A 30 2.01 1.57 -17.47
CA ILE A 30 1.29 2.73 -16.89
C ILE A 30 2.08 4.03 -17.11
N GLY A 31 3.39 3.94 -17.24
CA GLY A 31 4.29 5.07 -17.42
C GLY A 31 4.79 5.65 -16.09
N LYS A 32 5.22 6.91 -16.16
CA LYS A 32 5.86 7.66 -15.08
C LYS A 32 5.04 7.80 -13.81
N GLU A 33 3.71 7.70 -13.92
CA GLU A 33 2.77 7.88 -12.80
C GLU A 33 3.01 6.90 -11.66
N VAL A 34 3.43 5.68 -12.00
CA VAL A 34 3.76 4.63 -11.02
C VAL A 34 4.90 5.10 -10.11
N LEU A 35 5.90 5.77 -10.68
CA LEU A 35 7.02 6.28 -9.92
C LEU A 35 6.64 7.58 -9.20
N THR A 36 6.08 8.56 -9.90
CA THR A 36 5.77 9.88 -9.34
C THR A 36 4.75 9.82 -8.20
N GLY A 37 3.85 8.82 -8.19
CA GLY A 37 2.94 8.56 -7.07
C GLY A 37 3.67 8.34 -5.74
N TRP A 38 4.84 7.71 -5.76
CA TRP A 38 5.69 7.53 -4.57
C TRP A 38 6.47 8.78 -4.16
N PHE A 39 6.43 9.84 -4.96
CA PHE A 39 7.07 11.13 -4.70
C PHE A 39 6.02 12.24 -4.54
N PHE A 40 4.84 11.93 -3.99
CA PHE A 40 3.75 12.89 -3.78
C PHE A 40 3.31 13.59 -5.06
N ASN A 41 3.29 12.86 -6.18
CA ASN A 41 3.00 13.38 -7.52
C ASN A 41 3.97 14.47 -8.00
N ALA A 42 5.21 14.47 -7.51
CA ALA A 42 6.28 15.31 -8.04
C ALA A 42 6.51 15.02 -9.53
N THR A 43 6.95 16.04 -10.27
CA THR A 43 7.29 15.87 -11.69
C THR A 43 8.56 15.04 -11.82
N LEU A 44 8.69 14.21 -12.87
CA LEU A 44 9.92 13.46 -13.15
C LEU A 44 11.20 14.32 -13.16
N LYS A 45 11.09 15.59 -13.54
CA LYS A 45 12.20 16.56 -13.55
C LYS A 45 12.67 16.96 -12.15
N GLU A 46 11.81 16.84 -11.15
CA GLU A 46 12.10 17.17 -9.76
C GLU A 46 12.77 16.00 -9.04
N ILE A 47 12.48 14.76 -9.48
CA ILE A 47 13.13 13.57 -8.98
C ILE A 47 14.56 13.53 -9.51
N ARG A 48 15.53 13.31 -8.62
CA ARG A 48 16.94 13.12 -8.96
C ARG A 48 17.44 11.75 -8.54
N LYS A 49 18.62 11.35 -9.02
CA LYS A 49 19.20 10.01 -8.79
C LYS A 49 19.24 9.64 -7.31
N GLU A 50 19.63 10.57 -6.45
CA GLU A 50 19.78 10.37 -5.01
C GLU A 50 18.42 10.26 -4.30
N ASN A 51 17.39 10.95 -4.79
CA ASN A 51 16.02 10.78 -4.31
C ASN A 51 15.50 9.37 -4.66
N LEU A 52 15.84 8.86 -5.86
CA LEU A 52 15.50 7.50 -6.27
C LEU A 52 16.26 6.43 -5.47
N VAL A 53 17.54 6.66 -5.19
CA VAL A 53 18.34 5.80 -4.30
C VAL A 53 17.72 5.75 -2.90
N GLN A 54 17.29 6.88 -2.33
CA GLN A 54 16.60 6.91 -1.04
C GLN A 54 15.31 6.08 -1.06
N PHE A 55 14.50 6.24 -2.12
CA PHE A 55 13.28 5.48 -2.29
C PHE A 55 13.54 3.98 -2.39
N LEU A 56 14.46 3.53 -3.25
CA LEU A 56 14.78 2.12 -3.44
C LEU A 56 15.40 1.49 -2.17
N THR A 57 16.19 2.26 -1.43
CA THR A 57 16.80 1.81 -0.18
C THR A 57 15.72 1.50 0.85
N TRP A 58 14.74 2.37 0.98
CA TRP A 58 13.58 2.12 1.83
C TRP A 58 12.73 0.96 1.29
N ALA A 59 12.37 0.96 0.01
CA ALA A 59 11.45 -0.02 -0.57
C ALA A 59 11.99 -1.46 -0.51
N LEU A 60 13.29 -1.67 -0.69
CA LEU A 60 13.91 -3.00 -0.75
C LEU A 60 14.51 -3.48 0.57
N PHE A 61 15.01 -2.57 1.40
CA PHE A 61 15.78 -2.89 2.60
C PHE A 61 15.24 -2.25 3.88
N ASN A 62 14.17 -1.45 3.79
CA ASN A 62 13.57 -0.75 4.91
C ASN A 62 14.60 0.01 5.77
N THR A 63 15.55 0.68 5.12
CA THR A 63 16.67 1.36 5.78
C THR A 63 17.01 2.68 5.09
N THR A 64 18.13 3.30 5.48
CA THR A 64 18.65 4.55 4.90
C THR A 64 19.96 4.29 4.14
N PRO A 65 20.29 5.11 3.11
CA PRO A 65 21.49 4.89 2.29
C PRO A 65 22.80 4.71 3.08
N PRO A 66 23.07 5.45 4.17
CA PRO A 66 24.31 5.27 4.96
C PRO A 66 24.43 3.90 5.65
N ARG A 67 23.32 3.16 5.80
CA ARG A 67 23.28 1.85 6.48
C ARG A 67 23.39 0.68 5.50
N LEU A 68 23.58 0.94 4.21
CA LEU A 68 23.70 -0.10 3.20
C LEU A 68 25.10 -0.72 3.19
N THR A 69 25.15 -2.04 3.01
CA THR A 69 26.39 -2.72 2.64
C THR A 69 26.80 -2.36 1.21
N ARG A 70 28.09 -2.48 0.89
CA ARG A 70 28.60 -2.22 -0.48
C ARG A 70 27.86 -3.03 -1.55
N ALA A 71 27.55 -4.29 -1.27
CA ALA A 71 26.82 -5.16 -2.19
C ALA A 71 25.38 -4.66 -2.45
N GLN A 72 24.70 -4.16 -1.42
CA GLN A 72 23.35 -3.60 -1.56
C GLN A 72 23.37 -2.25 -2.27
N ALA A 73 24.37 -1.41 -2.01
CA ALA A 73 24.53 -0.14 -2.72
C ALA A 73 24.70 -0.36 -4.22
N VAL A 74 25.52 -1.33 -4.63
CA VAL A 74 25.66 -1.73 -6.05
C VAL A 74 24.34 -2.24 -6.61
N GLU A 75 23.60 -3.08 -5.87
CA GLU A 75 22.27 -3.56 -6.29
C GLU A 75 21.31 -2.40 -6.55
N ILE A 76 21.29 -1.37 -5.70
CA ILE A 76 20.43 -0.20 -5.92
C ILE A 76 20.89 0.62 -7.13
N CYS A 77 22.19 0.83 -7.32
CA CYS A 77 22.70 1.53 -8.49
C CYS A 77 22.32 0.81 -9.80
N GLU A 78 22.41 -0.53 -9.84
CA GLU A 78 21.94 -1.34 -10.98
C GLU A 78 20.43 -1.13 -11.23
N GLU A 79 19.63 -1.05 -10.16
CA GLU A 79 18.18 -0.86 -10.30
C GLU A 79 17.80 0.57 -10.73
N VAL A 80 18.56 1.60 -10.35
CA VAL A 80 18.38 2.97 -10.85
C VAL A 80 18.52 3.01 -12.37
N VAL A 81 19.59 2.43 -12.92
CA VAL A 81 19.83 2.40 -14.38
C VAL A 81 18.68 1.70 -15.10
N ARG A 82 18.22 0.57 -14.56
CA ARG A 82 17.10 -0.19 -15.17
C ARG A 82 15.76 0.55 -15.08
N ILE A 83 15.59 1.47 -14.13
CA ILE A 83 14.40 2.33 -14.05
C ILE A 83 14.50 3.45 -15.08
N GLU A 84 15.69 4.03 -15.27
CA GLU A 84 15.95 5.01 -16.34
C GLU A 84 15.63 4.41 -17.72
N GLU A 85 16.10 3.18 -17.98
CA GLU A 85 15.79 2.42 -19.19
C GLU A 85 14.28 2.13 -19.34
N ALA A 86 13.58 1.82 -18.24
CA ALA A 86 12.15 1.51 -18.28
C ALA A 86 11.27 2.73 -18.52
N LEU A 87 11.75 3.93 -18.15
CA LEU A 87 11.05 5.20 -18.31
C LEU A 87 11.50 6.00 -19.53
N ASP A 88 12.54 5.53 -20.23
CA ASP A 88 13.23 6.27 -21.29
C ASP A 88 13.59 7.71 -20.82
N TYR A 89 14.09 7.81 -19.59
CA TYR A 89 14.34 9.09 -18.92
C TYR A 89 15.55 9.02 -18.00
N GLU A 90 16.53 9.90 -18.23
CA GLU A 90 17.70 10.02 -17.38
C GLU A 90 17.47 11.04 -16.24
N PHE A 91 17.68 10.60 -14.99
CA PHE A 91 17.56 11.48 -13.83
C PHE A 91 18.82 12.33 -13.67
N LYS A 92 18.63 13.60 -13.29
CA LYS A 92 19.75 14.48 -12.96
C LYS A 92 20.50 13.96 -11.72
N PRO A 93 21.84 14.10 -11.67
CA PRO A 93 22.60 13.80 -10.46
C PRO A 93 22.31 14.82 -9.35
N GLY A 94 22.58 14.43 -8.11
CA GLY A 94 22.41 15.23 -6.90
C GLY A 94 21.10 14.99 -6.16
N LEU A 95 21.01 15.47 -4.93
CA LEU A 95 19.78 15.42 -4.15
C LEU A 95 18.91 16.65 -4.44
N ASN A 96 17.61 16.47 -4.69
CA ASN A 96 16.67 17.57 -4.62
C ASN A 96 16.03 17.62 -3.22
N PRO A 97 16.31 18.64 -2.38
CA PRO A 97 15.75 18.73 -1.04
C PRO A 97 14.24 19.00 -1.02
N ASN A 98 13.69 19.57 -2.11
CA ASN A 98 12.27 19.88 -2.23
C ASN A 98 11.44 18.66 -2.68
N CYS A 99 12.08 17.60 -3.18
CA CYS A 99 11.42 16.38 -3.60
C CYS A 99 11.59 15.29 -2.53
N LYS A 100 10.50 14.85 -1.91
CA LYS A 100 10.51 13.77 -0.91
C LYS A 100 9.88 12.51 -1.49
N CYS A 101 10.42 11.34 -1.13
CA CYS A 101 9.77 10.07 -1.37
C CYS A 101 8.95 9.65 -0.14
N MET A 102 7.86 8.95 -0.36
CA MET A 102 7.10 8.28 0.69
C MET A 102 7.94 7.13 1.27
N ARG A 103 8.14 7.12 2.59
CA ARG A 103 8.82 6.03 3.30
C ARG A 103 8.00 5.62 4.50
N ASN A 104 6.89 4.92 4.27
CA ASN A 104 5.84 4.65 5.26
C ASN A 104 6.33 4.02 6.58
N SER A 105 7.48 3.35 6.56
CA SER A 105 8.06 2.67 7.74
C SER A 105 9.13 3.48 8.47
N LEU A 106 9.69 4.53 7.83
CA LEU A 106 10.76 5.35 8.38
C LEU A 106 10.32 6.79 8.65
N ASP A 107 9.37 7.29 7.88
CA ASP A 107 8.84 8.64 8.07
C ASP A 107 8.07 8.69 9.41
N PRO A 108 8.25 9.77 10.20
CA PRO A 108 7.61 9.87 11.50
C PRO A 108 6.10 9.85 11.34
N VAL A 109 5.45 8.90 12.00
CA VAL A 109 3.99 8.87 12.08
C VAL A 109 3.59 10.02 13.00
N LYS A 110 3.00 11.08 12.42
CA LYS A 110 2.33 12.11 13.20
C LYS A 110 1.08 11.49 13.80
N THR A 111 1.14 11.11 15.06
CA THR A 111 0.01 10.55 15.80
C THR A 111 -0.78 11.68 16.43
N ASP A 112 -1.96 11.95 15.91
CA ASP A 112 -2.94 12.80 16.60
C ASP A 112 -3.83 11.94 17.49
N TYR A 113 -4.08 12.41 18.70
CA TYR A 113 -4.99 11.74 19.62
C TYR A 113 -6.44 11.94 19.16
N ARG A 114 -7.18 10.83 19.04
CA ARG A 114 -8.62 10.89 18.84
C ARG A 114 -9.31 10.80 20.19
N PRO A 115 -10.23 11.71 20.54
CA PRO A 115 -10.92 11.66 21.82
C PRO A 115 -11.74 10.37 21.95
N LEU A 116 -12.01 9.93 23.18
CA LEU A 116 -12.80 8.72 23.44
C LEU A 116 -14.16 8.73 22.71
N LEU A 117 -14.79 9.91 22.63
CA LEU A 117 -16.05 10.10 21.93
C LEU A 117 -15.99 9.70 20.45
N PHE A 118 -14.85 9.90 19.77
CA PHE A 118 -14.67 9.45 18.39
C PHE A 118 -14.80 7.93 18.28
N TYR A 119 -14.15 7.19 19.18
CA TYR A 119 -14.22 5.73 19.19
C TYR A 119 -15.61 5.23 19.60
N LEU A 120 -16.28 5.91 20.53
CA LEU A 120 -17.66 5.61 20.89
C LEU A 120 -18.60 5.80 19.69
N ALA A 121 -18.44 6.89 18.94
CA ALA A 121 -19.22 7.14 17.73
C ALA A 121 -18.99 6.06 16.66
N VAL A 122 -17.74 5.66 16.42
CA VAL A 122 -17.41 4.56 15.49
C VAL A 122 -18.01 3.23 15.97
N TRP A 123 -17.97 2.96 17.27
CA TRP A 123 -18.56 1.75 17.85
C TRP A 123 -20.08 1.70 17.69
N LEU A 124 -20.78 2.80 18.02
CA LEU A 124 -22.23 2.93 17.81
C LEU A 124 -22.61 2.78 16.33
N GLN A 125 -21.85 3.43 15.43
CA GLN A 125 -22.05 3.31 13.99
C GLN A 125 -21.89 1.87 13.50
N ASN A 126 -20.91 1.13 14.03
CA ASN A 126 -20.73 -0.27 13.68
C ASN A 126 -21.91 -1.14 14.15
N ILE A 127 -22.42 -0.93 15.37
CA ILE A 127 -23.61 -1.64 15.87
C ILE A 127 -24.82 -1.38 14.97
N PHE A 128 -25.05 -0.11 14.64
CA PHE A 128 -26.14 0.28 13.73
C PHE A 128 -25.99 -0.43 12.39
N SER A 129 -24.78 -0.41 11.80
CA SER A 129 -24.50 -1.04 10.52
C SER A 129 -24.71 -2.55 10.54
N TYR A 130 -24.32 -3.24 11.62
CA TYR A 130 -24.56 -4.67 11.78
C TYR A 130 -26.05 -4.99 11.90
N GLY A 131 -26.82 -4.18 12.63
CA GLY A 131 -28.28 -4.33 12.71
C GLY A 131 -28.96 -4.16 11.34
N VAL A 132 -28.52 -3.18 10.54
CA VAL A 132 -29.07 -2.96 9.19
C VAL A 132 -28.80 -4.15 8.28
N ILE A 133 -27.56 -4.66 8.22
CA ILE A 133 -27.25 -5.79 7.33
C ILE A 133 -27.91 -7.11 7.79
N GLU A 134 -28.08 -7.33 9.10
CA GLU A 134 -28.87 -8.45 9.61
C GLU A 134 -30.32 -8.35 9.14
N GLN A 135 -30.93 -7.17 9.21
CA GLN A 135 -32.28 -6.92 8.69
C GLN A 135 -32.38 -7.10 7.17
N LEU A 136 -31.30 -6.83 6.43
CA LEU A 136 -31.21 -7.10 4.99
C LEU A 136 -30.97 -8.58 4.64
N GLY A 137 -30.88 -9.47 5.64
CA GLY A 137 -30.74 -10.91 5.46
C GLY A 137 -29.29 -11.38 5.28
N TYR A 138 -28.31 -10.60 5.74
CA TYR A 138 -26.92 -11.04 5.80
C TYR A 138 -26.67 -11.85 7.07
N GLU A 139 -25.98 -12.97 6.92
CA GLU A 139 -25.51 -13.83 8.00
C GLU A 139 -24.03 -13.58 8.28
N CYS A 140 -23.66 -13.46 9.55
CA CYS A 140 -22.27 -13.38 9.97
C CYS A 140 -21.62 -14.78 9.91
N LYS A 141 -20.55 -14.92 9.14
CA LYS A 141 -19.78 -16.16 8.99
C LYS A 141 -18.30 -15.94 9.32
N LEU A 142 -17.61 -17.04 9.64
CA LEU A 142 -16.18 -17.07 9.95
C LEU A 142 -15.46 -17.95 8.93
N ALA A 143 -14.38 -17.41 8.36
CA ALA A 143 -13.42 -18.13 7.54
C ALA A 143 -12.02 -17.97 8.16
N GLY A 144 -11.63 -18.92 9.01
CA GLY A 144 -10.43 -18.81 9.83
C GLY A 144 -10.48 -17.58 10.76
N PRO A 145 -9.48 -16.67 10.75
CA PRO A 145 -9.51 -15.46 11.57
C PRO A 145 -10.40 -14.35 10.99
N THR A 146 -10.96 -14.54 9.80
CA THR A 146 -11.70 -13.49 9.08
C THR A 146 -13.20 -13.65 9.31
N ARG A 147 -13.83 -12.60 9.86
CA ARG A 147 -15.29 -12.48 9.94
C ARG A 147 -15.81 -11.77 8.71
N TYR A 148 -16.86 -12.30 8.11
CA TYR A 148 -17.50 -11.71 6.93
C TYR A 148 -19.02 -11.86 7.01
N TRP A 149 -19.73 -11.08 6.21
CA TRP A 149 -21.19 -11.09 6.12
C TRP A 149 -21.61 -11.60 4.76
N PHE A 150 -22.56 -12.53 4.74
CA PHE A 150 -22.97 -13.23 3.55
C PHE A 150 -24.48 -13.27 3.45
N ARG A 151 -25.01 -12.84 2.31
CA ARG A 151 -26.43 -13.00 1.96
C ARG A 151 -26.52 -13.97 0.78
N PRO A 152 -27.24 -15.10 0.91
CA PRO A 152 -27.41 -16.03 -0.20
C PRO A 152 -28.18 -15.36 -1.34
N GLY A 153 -27.77 -15.66 -2.58
CA GLY A 153 -28.57 -15.34 -3.77
C GLY A 153 -29.76 -16.28 -3.89
N ALA A 154 -30.65 -16.01 -4.86
CA ALA A 154 -31.71 -16.95 -5.19
C ALA A 154 -31.11 -18.32 -5.58
N PRO A 155 -31.73 -19.46 -5.19
CA PRO A 155 -31.16 -20.81 -5.39
C PRO A 155 -30.73 -21.11 -6.83
N ASP A 156 -31.46 -20.58 -7.82
CA ASP A 156 -31.21 -20.81 -9.25
C ASP A 156 -30.48 -19.63 -9.92
N SER A 157 -29.98 -18.68 -9.14
CA SER A 157 -29.28 -17.52 -9.67
C SER A 157 -27.94 -17.93 -10.28
N LYS A 158 -27.77 -17.62 -11.56
CA LYS A 158 -26.48 -17.73 -12.27
C LYS A 158 -25.67 -16.43 -12.20
N ALA A 159 -26.14 -15.43 -11.45
CA ALA A 159 -25.44 -14.16 -11.32
C ALA A 159 -24.11 -14.33 -10.60
N GLN A 160 -23.11 -13.54 -10.98
CA GLN A 160 -21.81 -13.57 -10.31
C GLN A 160 -21.92 -12.97 -8.90
N PRO A 161 -21.24 -13.54 -7.89
CA PRO A 161 -21.25 -13.00 -6.54
C PRO A 161 -20.56 -11.64 -6.50
N VAL A 162 -21.14 -10.70 -5.77
CA VAL A 162 -20.55 -9.38 -5.51
C VAL A 162 -19.84 -9.42 -4.17
N VAL A 163 -18.58 -9.00 -4.13
CA VAL A 163 -17.75 -8.96 -2.93
C VAL A 163 -17.40 -7.51 -2.59
N PHE A 164 -17.78 -7.09 -1.39
CA PHE A 164 -17.45 -5.77 -0.86
C PHE A 164 -16.28 -5.88 0.12
N LEU A 165 -15.22 -5.12 -0.13
CA LEU A 165 -14.05 -5.01 0.75
C LEU A 165 -13.97 -3.58 1.26
N HIS A 166 -14.03 -3.39 2.58
CA HIS A 166 -13.87 -2.07 3.18
C HIS A 166 -12.40 -1.83 3.54
N GLY A 167 -11.99 -0.56 3.48
CA GLY A 167 -10.66 -0.15 3.92
C GLY A 167 -10.58 0.03 5.44
N ILE A 168 -9.49 0.67 5.88
CA ILE A 168 -9.36 1.15 7.26
C ILE A 168 -10.36 2.31 7.46
N GLY A 169 -11.29 2.18 8.42
CA GLY A 169 -12.32 3.20 8.66
C GLY A 169 -13.55 2.67 9.38
N VAL A 170 -14.73 3.12 8.95
CA VAL A 170 -16.05 2.86 9.56
C VAL A 170 -16.69 1.51 9.14
N GLY A 171 -15.86 0.55 8.74
CA GLY A 171 -16.30 -0.82 8.44
C GLY A 171 -17.33 -0.92 7.31
N ILE A 172 -18.35 -1.76 7.51
CA ILE A 172 -19.38 -2.10 6.51
C ILE A 172 -20.23 -0.89 6.12
N SER A 173 -20.31 0.13 6.97
CA SER A 173 -21.07 1.35 6.67
C SER A 173 -20.65 2.05 5.38
N GLN A 174 -19.39 1.88 4.94
CA GLN A 174 -18.89 2.40 3.66
C GLN A 174 -19.64 1.81 2.46
N ASN A 175 -20.15 0.60 2.59
CA ASN A 175 -20.81 -0.14 1.51
C ASN A 175 -22.33 -0.15 1.64
N LEU A 176 -22.91 0.32 2.76
CA LEU A 176 -24.36 0.31 2.99
C LEU A 176 -25.18 0.95 1.86
N PRO A 177 -24.77 2.06 1.21
CA PRO A 177 -25.53 2.62 0.08
C PRO A 177 -25.58 1.73 -1.17
N LEU A 178 -24.78 0.67 -1.23
CA LEU A 178 -24.67 -0.26 -2.35
C LEU A 178 -25.27 -1.64 -2.06
N LEU A 179 -25.76 -1.89 -0.84
CA LEU A 179 -26.34 -3.15 -0.36
C LEU A 179 -27.87 -3.10 -0.39
#